data_AF-A0A7C2M061-F1
#
_entry.id   AF-A0A7C2M061-F1
#
_cell.length_a   1.000
_cell.length_b   1.000
_cell.length_c   1.000
_cell.angle_alpha   90.00
_cell.angle_beta   90.00
_cell.angle_gamma   90.00
#
_symmetry.space_group_name_H-M   'P 1'
#
loop_
_entity.id
_entity.type
_entity.pdbx_description
1 polymer ?
#
loop_
_entity_poly.entity_id
_entity_poly.type
_entity_poly.pdbx_seq_one_letter_code
_entity_poly.pdbx_strand_id
1 'polypeptide(L)'
;MKRALKTTEDGSHTFYSGDLDEPYHSMFGAIRESEHVFIGQGFQRVGKSSCAVLEIGLGTGLNLLLTFREALKQDSVVFYHAVEKYPLTPDEYLLLNHEEKLGDVPAGTLRRIHEAPWETHFALTEKFSFFKERADI
;
A
#
# COMPACT_ATOMS: atom_id res chain seq x y z
N MET A 1 7.42 15.37 -9.70
CA MET A 1 7.93 15.30 -8.33
C MET A 1 9.28 14.61 -8.37
N LYS A 2 10.32 15.17 -7.73
CA LYS A 2 11.63 14.49 -7.67
C LYS A 2 11.61 13.45 -6.55
N ARG A 3 11.83 12.18 -6.88
CA ARG A 3 11.81 11.07 -5.94
C ARG A 3 13.11 10.29 -6.01
N ALA A 4 13.63 9.89 -4.85
CA ALA A 4 14.82 9.04 -4.76
C ALA A 4 14.51 7.78 -3.95
N LEU A 5 14.81 6.61 -4.50
CA LEU A 5 14.67 5.35 -3.80
C LEU A 5 15.65 5.29 -2.62
N LYS A 6 15.18 4.83 -1.47
CA LYS A 6 15.96 4.63 -0.24
C LYS A 6 15.62 3.28 0.38
N THR A 7 16.56 2.74 1.13
CA THR A 7 16.37 1.51 1.91
C THR A 7 16.22 1.89 3.38
N THR A 8 15.18 1.37 4.04
CA THR A 8 14.91 1.57 5.47
C THR A 8 15.66 0.54 6.33
N GLU A 9 15.66 0.70 7.65
CA GLU A 9 16.40 -0.19 8.56
C GLU A 9 15.92 -1.65 8.55
N ASP A 10 14.64 -1.91 8.23
CA ASP A 10 14.11 -3.26 8.02
C ASP A 10 14.42 -3.82 6.61
N GLY A 11 15.21 -3.09 5.81
CA GLY A 11 15.62 -3.47 4.46
C GLY A 11 14.54 -3.27 3.39
N SER A 12 13.35 -2.79 3.76
CA SER A 12 12.32 -2.45 2.78
C SER A 12 12.63 -1.13 2.06
N HIS A 13 12.01 -0.93 0.91
CA HIS A 13 12.22 0.27 0.10
C HIS A 13 11.22 1.37 0.45
N THR A 14 11.67 2.61 0.37
CA THR A 14 10.83 3.80 0.43
C THR A 14 11.29 4.82 -0.60
N PHE A 15 10.47 5.81 -0.91
CA PHE A 15 10.88 6.96 -1.71
C PHE A 15 11.08 8.17 -0.81
N TYR A 16 12.08 8.99 -1.10
CA TYR A 16 12.24 10.32 -0.53
C TYR A 16 11.67 11.36 -1.49
N SER A 17 10.70 12.16 -1.03
CA SER A 17 10.18 13.31 -1.76
C SER A 17 11.12 14.49 -1.61
N GLY A 18 11.77 14.90 -2.70
CA GLY A 18 12.57 16.13 -2.69
C GLY A 18 11.72 17.40 -2.58
N ASP A 19 10.44 17.34 -2.96
CA ASP A 19 9.55 18.51 -2.96
C ASP A 19 8.90 18.73 -1.59
N LEU A 20 8.71 17.67 -0.80
CA LEU A 20 8.19 17.71 0.58
C LEU A 20 9.29 17.65 1.64
N ASP A 21 10.52 17.31 1.24
CA ASP A 21 11.65 17.03 2.13
C ASP A 21 11.37 15.93 3.16
N GLU A 22 10.60 14.90 2.75
CA GLU A 22 10.13 13.82 3.61
C GLU A 22 10.20 12.46 2.92
N PRO A 23 10.50 11.37 3.65
CA PRO A 23 10.34 10.02 3.15
C PRO A 23 8.86 9.61 3.12
N TYR A 24 8.49 8.74 2.18
CA TYR A 24 7.13 8.19 2.04
C TYR A 24 6.73 7.28 3.20
N HIS A 25 7.73 6.69 3.87
CA HIS A 25 7.58 5.81 5.03
C HIS A 25 8.76 6.04 5.98
N SER A 26 8.61 5.69 7.26
CA SER A 26 9.69 5.84 8.22
C SER A 26 10.98 5.14 7.80
N MET A 27 12.09 5.84 7.98
CA MET A 27 13.43 5.29 7.74
C MET A 27 13.80 4.17 8.74
N PHE A 28 13.14 4.10 9.90
CA PHE A 28 13.33 3.04 10.90
C PHE A 28 12.69 1.69 10.50
N GLY A 29 11.98 1.65 9.36
CA GLY A 29 11.45 0.44 8.76
C GLY A 29 10.03 0.62 8.22
N ALA A 30 9.87 0.70 6.90
CA ALA A 30 8.57 0.97 6.29
C ALA A 30 7.57 -0.17 6.54
N ILE A 31 8.00 -1.42 6.37
CA ILE A 31 7.14 -2.59 6.62
C ILE A 31 6.85 -2.71 8.12
N ARG A 32 7.88 -2.62 8.97
CA ARG A 32 7.71 -2.75 10.42
C ARG A 32 6.72 -1.73 10.98
N GLU A 33 6.87 -0.47 10.61
CA GLU A 33 5.95 0.59 11.05
C GLU A 33 4.54 0.35 10.51
N SER A 34 4.41 0.05 9.21
CA SER A 34 3.10 -0.14 8.59
C SER A 34 2.34 -1.34 9.15
N GLU A 35 3.03 -2.44 9.43
CA GLU A 35 2.46 -3.59 10.14
C GLU A 35 1.99 -3.21 11.55
N HIS A 36 2.79 -2.45 12.31
CA HIS A 36 2.42 -2.08 13.67
C HIS A 36 1.23 -1.10 13.69
N VAL A 37 1.32 -0.01 12.93
CA VAL A 37 0.40 1.12 13.00
C VAL A 37 -0.88 0.83 12.21
N PHE A 38 -0.76 0.60 10.90
CA PHE A 38 -1.94 0.49 10.03
C PHE A 38 -2.63 -0.87 10.12
N ILE A 39 -1.86 -1.95 10.30
CA ILE A 39 -2.44 -3.30 10.43
C ILE A 39 -2.79 -3.62 11.89
N GLY A 40 -1.80 -3.61 12.78
CA GLY A 40 -1.97 -4.04 14.17
C GLY A 40 -2.85 -3.13 15.02
N GLN A 41 -2.65 -1.80 14.93
CA GLN A 41 -3.51 -0.83 15.65
C GLN A 41 -4.69 -0.34 14.81
N GLY A 42 -4.66 -0.51 13.49
CA GLY A 42 -5.76 -0.16 12.59
C GLY A 42 -6.62 -1.36 12.22
N PHE A 43 -6.35 -1.97 11.06
CA PHE A 43 -7.19 -2.97 10.41
C PHE A 43 -7.61 -4.12 11.34
N GLN A 44 -6.67 -4.72 12.08
CA GLN A 44 -6.96 -5.84 12.99
C GLN A 44 -7.90 -5.45 14.16
N ARG A 45 -7.92 -4.17 14.56
CA ARG A 45 -8.79 -3.69 15.65
C ARG A 45 -10.23 -3.49 15.22
N VAL A 46 -10.51 -3.43 13.91
CA VAL A 46 -11.89 -3.29 13.41
C VAL A 46 -12.74 -4.48 13.83
N GLY A 47 -12.17 -5.71 13.79
CA GLY A 47 -12.82 -6.92 14.30
C GLY A 47 -14.12 -7.31 13.57
N LYS A 48 -14.30 -6.85 12.32
CA LYS A 48 -15.48 -7.14 11.50
C LYS A 48 -15.10 -8.04 10.32
N SER A 49 -15.99 -8.96 9.97
CA SER A 49 -15.88 -9.80 8.78
C SER A 49 -16.03 -9.02 7.46
N SER A 50 -16.52 -7.78 7.52
CA SER A 50 -16.53 -6.86 6.40
C SER A 50 -16.28 -5.42 6.84
N CYS A 51 -15.43 -4.70 6.10
CA CYS A 51 -15.16 -3.29 6.34
C CYS A 51 -14.76 -2.53 5.08
N ALA A 52 -14.83 -1.21 5.18
CA ALA A 52 -14.26 -0.29 4.20
C ALA A 52 -13.06 0.43 4.80
N VAL A 53 -12.01 0.63 4.00
CA VAL A 53 -10.78 1.33 4.39
C VAL A 53 -10.59 2.51 3.45
N LEU A 54 -10.29 3.68 4.02
CA LEU A 54 -9.88 4.86 3.27
C LEU A 54 -8.40 5.13 3.54
N GLU A 55 -7.62 5.29 2.49
CA GLU A 55 -6.23 5.73 2.52
C GLU A 55 -6.08 7.04 1.75
N ILE A 56 -5.40 8.01 2.35
CA ILE A 56 -5.02 9.26 1.70
C ILE A 56 -3.51 9.19 1.45
N GLY A 57 -3.13 9.17 0.18
CA GLY A 57 -1.76 8.93 -0.28
C GLY A 57 -1.47 7.44 -0.46
N LEU A 58 -1.89 6.86 -1.60
CA LEU A 58 -1.55 5.47 -1.94
C LEU A 58 -0.04 5.23 -1.94
N GLY A 59 0.75 6.21 -2.40
CA GLY A 59 2.20 6.22 -2.36
C GLY A 59 2.82 4.96 -2.97
N THR A 60 3.56 4.21 -2.15
CA THR A 60 4.21 2.96 -2.58
C THR A 60 3.23 1.79 -2.74
N GLY A 61 1.98 1.92 -2.27
CA GLY A 61 0.98 0.86 -2.22
C GLY A 61 1.17 -0.11 -1.05
N LEU A 62 2.09 0.17 -0.13
CA LEU A 62 2.46 -0.75 0.96
C LEU A 62 1.29 -1.05 1.92
N ASN A 63 0.53 -0.04 2.34
CA ASN A 63 -0.57 -0.27 3.29
C ASN A 63 -1.71 -1.05 2.66
N LEU A 64 -2.05 -0.78 1.40
CA LEU A 64 -3.03 -1.56 0.65
C LEU A 64 -2.55 -3.01 0.51
N LEU A 65 -1.29 -3.24 0.14
CA LEU A 65 -0.69 -4.58 0.04
C LEU A 65 -0.77 -5.35 1.37
N LEU A 66 -0.41 -4.70 2.47
CA LEU A 66 -0.47 -5.28 3.81
C LEU A 66 -1.91 -5.55 4.26
N THR A 67 -2.85 -4.64 3.95
CA THR A 67 -4.27 -4.80 4.25
C THR A 67 -4.85 -5.98 3.46
N PHE A 68 -4.49 -6.11 2.18
CA PHE A 68 -4.86 -7.25 1.36
C PHE A 68 -4.35 -8.57 1.95
N ARG A 69 -3.06 -8.62 2.30
CA ARG A 69 -2.47 -9.79 2.94
C ARG A 69 -3.20 -10.19 4.22
N GLU A 70 -3.48 -9.22 5.08
CA GLU A 70 -4.15 -9.48 6.36
C GLU A 70 -5.61 -9.91 6.16
N ALA A 71 -6.31 -9.31 5.20
CA ALA A 71 -7.66 -9.69 4.82
C ALA A 71 -7.74 -11.15 4.33
N LEU A 72 -6.73 -11.63 3.60
CA LEU A 72 -6.63 -13.04 3.21
C LEU A 72 -6.50 -13.96 4.43
N LYS A 73 -5.67 -13.59 5.42
CA LYS A 73 -5.47 -14.38 6.65
C LYS A 73 -6.73 -14.46 7.49
N GLN A 74 -7.51 -13.39 7.54
CA GLN A 74 -8.74 -13.28 8.33
C GLN A 74 -10.01 -13.64 7.54
N ASP A 75 -9.89 -14.01 6.27
CA ASP A 75 -11.00 -14.30 5.36
C ASP A 75 -12.08 -13.17 5.32
N SER A 76 -11.61 -11.93 5.39
CA SER A 76 -12.47 -10.74 5.53
C SER A 76 -12.81 -10.09 4.19
N VAL A 77 -14.01 -9.53 4.10
CA VAL A 77 -14.47 -8.77 2.93
C VAL A 77 -14.06 -7.30 3.06
N VAL A 78 -13.18 -6.82 2.19
CA VAL A 78 -12.64 -5.45 2.27
C VAL A 78 -12.92 -4.66 1.00
N PHE A 79 -13.42 -3.44 1.20
CA PHE A 79 -13.55 -2.41 0.18
C PHE A 79 -12.55 -1.29 0.48
N TYR A 80 -11.47 -1.23 -0.30
CA TYR A 80 -10.39 -0.27 -0.08
C TYR A 80 -10.56 0.94 -1.02
N HIS A 81 -10.45 2.15 -0.50
CA HIS A 81 -10.43 3.37 -1.29
C HIS A 81 -9.11 4.08 -1.02
N ALA A 82 -8.30 4.28 -2.05
CA ALA A 82 -7.09 5.10 -1.96
C ALA A 82 -7.22 6.37 -2.80
N VAL A 83 -6.78 7.51 -2.26
CA VAL A 83 -6.66 8.76 -3.02
C VAL A 83 -5.19 9.09 -3.20
N GLU A 84 -4.78 9.46 -4.42
CA GLU A 84 -3.37 9.74 -4.73
C GLU A 84 -3.22 10.86 -5.77
N LYS A 85 -2.53 11.92 -5.40
CA LYS A 85 -2.30 13.09 -6.26
C LYS A 85 -1.17 12.87 -7.26
N TYR A 86 -0.09 12.21 -6.84
CA TYR A 86 1.16 12.07 -7.58
C TYR A 86 1.61 10.60 -7.65
N PRO A 87 0.91 9.76 -8.43
CA PRO A 87 1.22 8.35 -8.49
C PRO A 87 2.65 8.06 -8.94
N LEU A 88 3.19 6.94 -8.46
CA LEU A 88 4.46 6.41 -8.93
C LEU A 88 4.36 6.03 -10.42
N THR A 89 5.46 6.20 -11.15
CA THR A 89 5.59 5.69 -12.52
C THR A 89 5.91 4.19 -12.51
N PRO A 90 5.72 3.48 -13.63
CA PRO A 90 6.18 2.10 -13.77
C PRO A 90 7.63 1.89 -13.35
N ASP A 91 8.54 2.74 -13.80
CA ASP A 91 9.96 2.61 -13.47
C ASP A 91 10.24 2.78 -11.97
N GLU A 92 9.37 3.48 -11.23
CA GLU A 92 9.51 3.67 -9.79
C GLU A 92 8.94 2.50 -9.00
N TYR A 93 7.68 2.12 -9.23
CA TYR A 93 7.07 1.06 -8.41
C TYR A 93 7.67 -0.32 -8.69
N LEU A 94 8.27 -0.54 -9.88
CA LEU A 94 8.96 -1.78 -10.21
C LEU A 94 10.27 -2.00 -9.45
N LEU A 95 10.82 -0.95 -8.82
CA LEU A 95 12.00 -1.06 -7.97
C LEU A 95 11.65 -1.52 -6.54
N LEU A 96 10.39 -1.43 -6.14
CA LEU A 96 9.97 -1.70 -4.76
C LEU A 96 10.10 -3.19 -4.44
N ASN A 97 10.71 -3.49 -3.29
CA ASN A 97 10.99 -4.85 -2.84
C ASN A 97 9.97 -5.38 -1.81
N HIS A 98 8.82 -4.72 -1.65
CA HIS A 98 7.87 -5.03 -0.58
C HIS A 98 7.36 -6.48 -0.63
N GLU A 99 6.95 -6.97 -1.80
CA GLU A 99 6.47 -8.36 -1.94
C GLU A 99 7.54 -9.38 -1.56
N GLU A 100 8.78 -9.17 -2.03
CA GLU A 100 9.92 -10.02 -1.71
C GLU A 100 10.18 -10.06 -0.20
N LYS A 101 10.13 -8.89 0.45
CA LYS A 101 10.39 -8.76 1.89
C LYS A 101 9.28 -9.36 2.76
N LEU A 102 8.03 -9.29 2.33
CA LEU A 102 6.91 -9.87 3.05
C LEU A 102 6.90 -11.40 2.89
N GLY A 103 7.15 -11.91 1.67
CA GLY A 103 7.24 -13.35 1.39
C GLY A 103 5.93 -14.14 1.51
N ASP A 104 4.86 -13.53 2.01
CA ASP A 104 3.56 -14.13 2.28
C ASP A 104 2.40 -13.41 1.57
N VAL A 105 2.70 -12.78 0.43
CA VAL A 105 1.73 -12.14 -0.48
C VAL A 105 1.81 -12.81 -1.86
N PRO A 106 0.68 -13.05 -2.55
CA PRO A 106 0.70 -13.55 -3.92
C PRO A 106 1.58 -12.67 -4.83
N ALA A 107 2.48 -13.29 -5.59
CA ALA A 107 3.43 -12.56 -6.43
C ALA A 107 2.73 -11.67 -7.48
N GLY A 108 3.24 -10.46 -7.66
CA GLY A 108 2.70 -9.50 -8.64
C GLY A 108 1.47 -8.73 -8.17
N THR A 109 1.05 -8.89 -6.91
CA THR A 109 -0.05 -8.13 -6.31
C THR A 109 0.24 -6.63 -6.27
N LEU A 110 1.43 -6.21 -5.86
CA LEU A 110 1.87 -4.82 -5.82
C LEU A 110 1.85 -4.19 -7.22
N ARG A 111 2.31 -4.93 -8.22
CA ARG A 111 2.19 -4.54 -9.62
C ARG A 111 0.72 -4.34 -10.00
N ARG A 112 -0.17 -5.30 -9.69
CA ARG A 112 -1.60 -5.19 -9.97
C ARG A 112 -2.24 -3.98 -9.27
N ILE A 113 -1.81 -3.62 -8.06
CA ILE A 113 -2.27 -2.43 -7.35
C ILE A 113 -1.94 -1.16 -8.16
N HIS A 114 -0.69 -1.04 -8.60
CA HIS A 114 -0.22 0.12 -9.37
C HIS A 114 -0.78 0.17 -10.80
N GLU A 115 -0.93 -0.98 -11.46
CA GLU A 115 -1.42 -1.09 -12.85
C GLU A 115 -2.94 -1.09 -12.97
N ALA A 116 -3.69 -1.26 -11.88
CA ALA A 116 -5.15 -1.18 -11.92
C ALA A 116 -5.63 0.15 -12.51
N PRO A 117 -6.78 0.17 -13.20
CA PRO A 117 -7.35 1.40 -13.73
C PRO A 117 -7.68 2.39 -12.61
N TRP A 118 -7.53 3.67 -12.91
CA TRP A 118 -8.01 4.75 -12.04
C TRP A 118 -9.52 4.87 -12.12
N GLU A 119 -10.13 5.38 -11.04
CA GLU A 119 -11.56 5.72 -10.96
C GLU A 119 -12.48 4.55 -11.32
N THR A 120 -12.01 3.33 -11.07
CA THR A 120 -12.71 2.09 -11.38
C THR A 120 -12.50 1.09 -10.25
N HIS A 121 -13.55 0.36 -9.88
CA HIS A 121 -13.42 -0.73 -8.92
C HIS A 121 -12.61 -1.88 -9.53
N PHE A 122 -11.57 -2.32 -8.83
CA PHE A 122 -10.70 -3.41 -9.22
C PHE A 122 -10.65 -4.47 -8.12
N ALA A 123 -10.96 -5.72 -8.48
CA ALA A 123 -10.92 -6.85 -7.56
C ALA A 123 -9.53 -7.51 -7.57
N LEU A 124 -8.90 -7.61 -6.40
CA LEU A 124 -7.74 -8.49 -6.21
C LEU A 124 -8.18 -9.94 -6.05
N THR A 125 -9.28 -10.15 -5.32
CA THR A 125 -10.00 -11.42 -5.12
C THR A 125 -11.51 -11.14 -5.00
N GLU A 126 -12.32 -12.19 -4.88
CA GLU A 126 -13.78 -12.05 -4.66
C GLU A 126 -14.14 -11.31 -3.36
N LYS A 127 -13.26 -11.37 -2.34
CA LYS A 127 -13.46 -10.71 -1.04
C LYS A 127 -12.67 -9.43 -0.87
N PHE A 128 -11.81 -9.07 -1.82
CA PHE A 128 -11.00 -7.85 -1.73
C PHE A 128 -11.06 -7.07 -3.02
N SER A 129 -11.63 -5.87 -2.93
CA SER A 129 -11.64 -4.91 -4.03
C SER A 129 -11.11 -3.57 -3.56
N PHE A 130 -10.54 -2.83 -4.50
CA PHE A 130 -10.13 -1.47 -4.24
C PHE A 130 -10.54 -0.53 -5.36
N PHE A 131 -10.60 0.74 -5.03
CA PHE A 131 -10.79 1.86 -5.93
C PHE A 131 -9.68 2.86 -5.66
N LYS A 132 -9.05 3.38 -6.71
CA LYS A 132 -8.06 4.45 -6.58
C LYS A 132 -8.45 5.68 -7.38
N GLU A 133 -8.40 6.82 -6.74
CA GLU A 133 -8.77 8.12 -7.28
C GLU A 133 -7.55 9.01 -7.40
N ARG A 134 -7.47 9.76 -8.51
CA ARG A 134 -6.45 10.81 -8.65
C ARG A 134 -7.05 12.16 -8.31
N ALA A 135 -6.88 12.57 -7.05
CA ALA A 135 -7.40 13.84 -6.56
C ALA A 135 -6.42 14.56 -5.63
N ASP A 136 -6.71 15.84 -5.42
CA ASP A 136 -6.08 16.72 -4.44
C ASP A 136 -7.11 16.99 -3.34
N ILE A 137 -6.79 16.64 -2.09
CA ILE A 137 -7.68 16.76 -0.93
C ILE A 137 -7.12 17.78 0.05
#